data_AF-A0AAU6RI67-F1
#
_entry.id   AF-A0AAU6RI67-F1
#
_cell.length_a   1.000
_cell.length_b   1.000
_cell.length_c   1.000
_cell.angle_alpha   90.00
_cell.angle_beta   90.00
_cell.angle_gamma   90.00
#
_symmetry.space_group_name_H-M   'P 1'
#
loop_
_entity.id
_entity.type
_entity.pdbx_description
1 polymer ?
#
loop_
_entity_poly.entity_id
_entity_poly.type
_entity_poly.pdbx_seq_one_letter_code
_entity_poly.pdbx_strand_id
1 'polypeptide(L)'
;MVAAAKSIASIMKSPKRKYNHYRAVLKDYKLYLGSGLSRTNAIKRAKSKKDVWSVSKNQAKEVARGANKNGLPIHEIDQNRKGKYFHYHPYKRTPKMHSFYGKAQ
;
A
#
# COMPACT_ATOMS: atom_id res chain seq x y z
N MET A 1 10.56 8.09 -9.20
CA MET A 1 9.59 7.88 -8.11
C MET A 1 9.15 9.24 -7.61
N VAL A 2 7.86 9.45 -7.34
CA VAL A 2 7.34 10.78 -6.93
C VAL A 2 6.88 10.71 -5.47
N ALA A 3 7.16 11.76 -4.69
CA ALA A 3 6.71 11.86 -3.30
C ALA A 3 5.19 11.71 -3.22
N ALA A 4 4.74 10.77 -2.37
CA ALA A 4 3.35 10.34 -2.31
C ALA A 4 2.37 11.47 -1.96
N ALA A 5 2.79 12.49 -1.21
CA ALA A 5 1.93 13.63 -0.91
C ALA A 5 1.40 14.35 -2.17
N LYS A 6 2.24 14.56 -3.19
CA LYS A 6 1.84 15.19 -4.46
C LYS A 6 1.13 14.20 -5.40
N SER A 7 1.60 12.95 -5.44
CA SER A 7 1.08 11.94 -6.38
C SER A 7 -0.20 11.25 -5.90
N ILE A 8 -0.43 11.03 -4.59
CA ILE A 8 -1.67 10.46 -4.05
C ILE A 8 -2.86 11.35 -4.40
N ALA A 9 -2.78 12.66 -4.16
CA ALA A 9 -3.88 13.58 -4.42
C ALA A 9 -4.25 13.60 -5.92
N SER A 10 -3.25 13.65 -6.80
CA SER A 10 -3.46 13.62 -8.26
C SER A 10 -4.01 12.28 -8.75
N ILE A 11 -3.49 11.15 -8.25
CA ILE A 11 -3.95 9.81 -8.61
C ILE A 11 -5.37 9.54 -8.09
N MET A 12 -5.68 9.97 -6.86
CA MET A 12 -6.99 9.76 -6.26
C MET A 12 -8.08 10.62 -6.89
N LYS A 13 -7.73 11.83 -7.35
CA LYS A 13 -8.68 12.75 -8.02
C LYS A 13 -8.81 12.52 -9.52
N SER A 14 -7.97 11.70 -10.14
CA SER A 14 -8.02 11.49 -11.59
C SER A 14 -9.18 10.58 -12.01
N PRO A 15 -10.14 11.07 -12.82
CA PRO A 15 -11.24 10.25 -13.33
C PRO A 15 -10.78 9.21 -14.35
N LYS A 16 -9.57 9.35 -14.92
CA LYS A 16 -8.97 8.43 -15.91
C LYS A 16 -8.06 7.38 -15.28
N ARG A 17 -8.22 7.09 -13.98
CA ARG A 17 -7.32 6.19 -13.25
C ARG A 17 -7.46 4.74 -13.75
N LYS A 18 -6.42 4.25 -14.43
CA LYS A 18 -6.35 2.87 -14.96
C LYS A 18 -6.03 1.80 -13.91
N TYR A 19 -5.42 2.17 -12.78
CA TYR A 19 -4.91 1.21 -11.78
C TYR A 19 -5.37 1.55 -10.36
N ASN A 20 -5.68 0.52 -9.57
CA ASN A 20 -6.03 0.69 -8.15
C ASN A 20 -4.84 0.48 -7.20
N HIS A 21 -3.71 -0.01 -7.72
CA HIS A 21 -2.51 -0.30 -6.95
C HIS A 21 -1.30 0.32 -7.60
N TYR A 22 -0.30 0.67 -6.79
CA TYR A 22 0.92 1.33 -7.22
C TYR A 22 2.10 0.77 -6.45
N ARG A 23 3.28 0.78 -7.09
CA ARG A 23 4.54 0.49 -6.39
C ARG A 23 4.72 1.52 -5.28
N ALA A 24 4.97 1.07 -4.07
CA ALA A 24 5.32 1.93 -2.95
C ALA A 24 6.75 1.64 -2.48
N VAL A 25 7.40 2.69 -1.97
CA VAL A 25 8.67 2.64 -1.26
C VAL A 25 8.60 3.63 -0.11
N LEU A 26 8.90 3.18 1.11
CA LEU A 26 9.11 4.05 2.26
C LEU A 26 10.61 4.37 2.36
N LYS A 27 10.99 5.64 2.30
CA LYS A 27 12.37 6.11 2.48
C LYS A 27 12.36 7.39 3.31
N ASP A 28 13.19 7.47 4.34
CA ASP A 28 13.29 8.65 5.23
C ASP A 28 11.92 9.11 5.78
N TYR A 29 11.10 8.13 6.19
CA TYR A 29 9.71 8.33 6.65
C TYR A 29 8.75 8.95 5.62
N LYS A 30 9.19 9.10 4.37
CA LYS A 30 8.38 9.59 3.25
C LYS A 30 8.01 8.42 2.36
N LEU A 31 6.73 8.38 1.97
CA LEU A 31 6.26 7.42 1.00
C LEU A 31 6.47 7.95 -0.41
N TYR A 32 6.90 7.08 -1.31
CA TYR A 32 7.07 7.37 -2.73
C TYR A 32 6.25 6.39 -3.56
N LEU A 33 5.55 6.92 -4.57
CA LEU A 33 4.79 6.13 -5.52
C LEU A 33 5.54 5.97 -6.85
N GLY A 34 5.46 4.77 -7.39
CA GLY A 34 5.94 4.40 -8.71
C GLY A 34 4.80 4.05 -9.66
N SER A 35 5.10 3.22 -10.65
CA SER A 35 4.13 2.80 -11.67
C SER A 35 2.91 2.06 -11.08
N GLY A 36 1.78 2.20 -11.78
CA GLY A 36 0.55 1.46 -11.49
C GLY A 36 0.71 -0.04 -11.70
N LEU A 37 -0.06 -0.81 -10.95
CA LEU A 37 -0.04 -2.27 -10.93
C LEU A 37 -1.46 -2.81 -11.07
N SER A 38 -1.62 -3.90 -11.81
CA SER A 38 -2.79 -4.76 -11.68
C SER A 38 -2.81 -5.42 -10.30
N ARG A 39 -3.97 -5.92 -9.86
CA ARG A 39 -4.11 -6.62 -8.59
C ARG A 39 -3.16 -7.81 -8.47
N THR A 40 -3.04 -8.62 -9.53
CA THR A 40 -2.11 -9.77 -9.57
C THR A 40 -0.66 -9.34 -9.41
N ASN A 41 -0.25 -8.26 -10.08
CA ASN A 41 1.12 -7.72 -9.97
C ASN A 41 1.38 -7.09 -8.60
N ALA A 42 0.38 -6.45 -7.99
CA ALA A 42 0.45 -5.95 -6.63
C ALA A 42 0.67 -7.08 -5.62
N ILE A 43 -0.09 -8.18 -5.74
CA ILE A 43 0.08 -9.37 -4.90
C ILE A 43 1.45 -10.01 -5.11
N LYS A 44 1.91 -10.16 -6.36
CA LYS A 44 3.24 -10.70 -6.67
C LYS A 44 4.33 -9.86 -6.02
N ARG A 45 4.24 -8.53 -6.13
CA ARG A 45 5.15 -7.60 -5.47
C ARG A 45 5.14 -7.74 -3.95
N ALA A 46 3.95 -7.87 -3.35
CA ALA A 46 3.79 -8.07 -1.92
C ALA A 46 4.44 -9.37 -1.44
N LYS A 47 4.24 -10.48 -2.17
CA LYS A 47 4.92 -11.77 -1.92
C LYS A 47 6.45 -11.65 -1.95
N SER A 48 6.97 -10.77 -2.80
CA SER A 48 8.40 -10.43 -2.86
C SER A 48 8.86 -9.44 -1.76
N LYS A 49 8.11 -9.28 -0.67
CA LYS A 49 8.44 -8.41 0.48
C LYS A 49 8.58 -6.93 0.12
N LYS A 50 7.87 -6.48 -0.92
CA LYS A 50 7.91 -5.08 -1.39
C LYS A 50 6.57 -4.38 -1.15
N ASP A 51 6.64 -3.12 -0.74
CA ASP A 51 5.46 -2.34 -0.38
C ASP A 51 4.56 -2.01 -1.59
N VAL A 52 3.27 -1.86 -1.30
CA VAL A 52 2.23 -1.50 -2.27
C VAL A 52 1.38 -0.36 -1.70
N TRP A 53 1.03 0.59 -2.55
CA TRP A 53 -0.02 1.57 -2.25
C TRP A 53 -1.31 1.17 -2.96
N SER A 54 -2.42 1.22 -2.24
CA SER A 54 -3.76 1.03 -2.79
C SER A 54 -4.61 2.26 -2.58
N VAL A 55 -5.52 2.50 -3.51
CA VAL A 55 -6.40 3.68 -3.51
C VAL A 55 -7.51 3.63 -2.46
N SER A 56 -7.74 2.48 -1.82
CA SER A 56 -8.73 2.32 -0.76
C SER A 56 -8.34 1.25 0.26
N LYS A 57 -8.98 1.31 1.43
CA LYS A 57 -8.84 0.35 2.54
C LYS A 57 -9.05 -1.09 2.10
N ASN A 58 -10.16 -1.35 1.40
CA ASN A 58 -10.50 -2.69 0.95
C ASN A 58 -9.48 -3.23 -0.05
N GLN A 59 -9.04 -2.40 -0.99
CA GLN A 59 -8.00 -2.78 -1.96
C GLN A 59 -6.67 -3.12 -1.27
N ALA A 60 -6.28 -2.36 -0.24
CA ALA A 60 -5.09 -2.67 0.55
C ALA A 60 -5.23 -3.99 1.32
N LYS A 61 -6.38 -4.23 1.96
CA LYS A 61 -6.69 -5.48 2.68
C LYS A 61 -6.59 -6.69 1.74
N GLU A 62 -7.14 -6.58 0.52
CA GLU A 62 -7.11 -7.65 -0.47
C GLU A 62 -5.68 -7.99 -0.94
N VAL A 63 -4.82 -6.98 -1.13
CA VAL A 63 -3.41 -7.21 -1.48
C VAL A 63 -2.69 -7.93 -0.35
N ALA A 64 -2.88 -7.50 0.90
CA ALA A 64 -2.27 -8.16 2.07
C ALA A 64 -2.75 -9.61 2.24
N ARG A 65 -4.06 -9.87 2.04
CA ARG A 65 -4.62 -11.24 2.06
C ARG A 65 -4.11 -12.09 0.90
N GLY A 66 -3.91 -11.50 -0.27
CA GLY A 66 -3.33 -12.18 -1.41
C GLY A 66 -1.86 -12.55 -1.22
N ALA A 67 -1.13 -11.73 -0.45
CA ALA A 67 0.27 -11.97 -0.11
C ALA A 67 0.44 -13.16 0.85
N ASN A 68 -0.49 -13.34 1.79
CA ASN A 68 -0.54 -14.50 2.67
C ASN A 68 -1.99 -14.96 2.89
N LYS A 69 -2.32 -16.11 2.29
CA LYS A 69 -3.68 -16.67 2.30
C LYS A 69 -4.00 -17.48 3.56
N ASN A 70 -3.02 -17.74 4.42
CA ASN A 70 -3.16 -18.65 5.57
C ASN A 70 -3.88 -18.02 6.77
N GLY A 71 -4.26 -16.74 6.68
CA GLY A 71 -5.00 -16.06 7.74
C GLY A 71 -5.42 -14.65 7.35
N LEU A 72 -5.97 -13.92 8.33
CA LEU A 72 -6.46 -12.57 8.12
C LEU A 72 -5.31 -11.54 8.14
N PRO A 73 -5.35 -10.51 7.29
CA PRO A 73 -4.45 -9.36 7.37
C PRO A 73 -4.63 -8.59 8.69
N ILE A 74 -3.55 -8.00 9.17
CA ILE A 74 -3.52 -7.19 10.39
C ILE A 74 -3.56 -5.72 9.97
N HIS A 75 -4.53 -4.97 10.50
CA HIS A 75 -4.65 -3.54 10.24
C HIS A 75 -3.88 -2.76 11.30
N GLU A 76 -2.90 -1.95 10.90
CA GLU A 76 -2.10 -1.17 11.83
C GLU A 76 -1.92 0.28 11.34
N ILE A 77 -1.77 1.16 12.32
CA ILE A 77 -1.19 2.49 12.14
C ILE A 77 0.09 2.45 12.95
N ASP A 78 1.19 2.81 12.34
CA ASP A 78 2.47 2.91 13.02
C ASP A 78 2.38 3.80 14.28
N GLN A 79 2.96 3.34 15.38
CA GLN A 79 2.79 3.88 16.74
C GLN A 79 3.06 5.39 16.90
N ASN A 80 3.94 5.98 16.09
CA ASN A 80 4.35 7.39 16.28
C ASN A 80 3.52 8.43 15.51
N ARG A 81 2.48 8.02 14.75
CA ARG A 81 1.43 8.81 14.06
C ARG A 81 1.82 10.04 13.19
N LYS A 82 3.03 10.60 13.29
CA LYS A 82 3.48 11.77 12.51
C LYS A 82 3.74 11.39 11.04
N GLY A 83 2.92 11.92 10.13
CA GLY A 83 3.11 11.79 8.67
C GLY A 83 2.83 10.39 8.11
N LYS A 84 2.13 9.54 8.86
CA LYS A 84 2.02 8.11 8.57
C LYS A 84 0.76 7.77 7.78
N TYR A 85 0.81 6.63 7.08
CA TYR A 85 -0.23 6.13 6.21
C TYR A 85 -0.89 4.90 6.85
N PHE A 86 -2.20 4.73 6.69
CA PHE A 86 -2.82 3.48 7.12
C PHE A 86 -2.26 2.33 6.30
N HIS A 87 -2.10 1.16 6.91
CA HIS A 87 -1.64 0.00 6.18
C HIS A 87 -2.17 -1.31 6.75
N TYR A 88 -2.09 -2.33 5.91
CA TYR A 88 -2.23 -3.71 6.31
C TYR A 88 -0.89 -4.43 6.23
N HIS A 89 -0.64 -5.25 7.24
CA HIS A 89 0.32 -6.33 7.15
C HIS A 89 -0.37 -7.62 6.71
N PRO A 90 0.29 -8.48 5.93
CA PRO A 90 -0.15 -9.86 5.73
C PRO A 90 -0.23 -10.63 7.06
N TYR A 91 -0.91 -11.78 7.08
CA TYR A 91 -1.03 -12.64 8.27
C TYR A 91 0.35 -12.92 8.90
N LYS A 92 0.44 -12.80 10.24
CA LYS A 92 1.68 -12.89 11.02
C LYS A 92 2.80 -11.95 10.52
N ARG A 93 2.44 -10.80 9.94
CA ARG A 93 3.36 -9.84 9.29
C ARG A 93 4.32 -10.52 8.30
N THR A 94 3.84 -11.57 7.64
CA THR A 94 4.63 -12.41 6.74
C THR A 94 3.95 -12.50 5.37
N PRO A 95 4.57 -12.06 4.28
CA PRO A 95 5.90 -11.43 4.20
C PRO A 95 5.95 -10.06 4.90
N LYS A 96 7.17 -9.64 5.32
CA LYS A 96 7.43 -8.32 5.90
C LYS A 96 7.27 -7.24 4.82
N MET A 97 6.05 -6.72 4.68
CA MET A 97 5.70 -5.65 3.77
C MET A 97 4.47 -4.90 4.27
N HIS A 98 4.25 -3.72 3.71
CA HIS A 98 3.10 -2.87 3.99
C HIS A 98 2.22 -2.73 2.74
N SER A 99 0.92 -2.95 2.93
CA SER A 99 -0.11 -2.60 1.97
C SER A 99 -0.79 -1.30 2.43
N PHE A 100 -0.26 -0.18 1.95
CA PHE A 100 -0.66 1.17 2.36
C PHE A 100 -1.97 1.63 1.70
N TYR A 101 -2.69 2.51 2.37
CA TYR A 101 -3.82 3.26 1.83
C TYR A 101 -4.12 4.49 2.70
N GLY A 102 -4.57 5.59 2.09
CA GLY A 102 -4.98 6.80 2.84
C GLY A 102 -3.88 7.40 3.72
N LYS A 103 -4.13 8.60 4.25
CA LYS A 103 -3.22 9.26 5.20
C LYS A 103 -3.88 9.23 6.58
N ALA A 104 -3.15 8.83 7.62
CA ALA A 104 -3.63 9.00 8.98
C ALA A 104 -3.68 10.50 9.29
N GLN A 105 -4.80 10.97 9.82
CA GLN A 105 -5.00 12.34 10.27
C GLN A 105 -4.49 12.50 11.70
#